data_AF-A0A1V5FNL0-F1
#
_entry.id   AF-A0A1V5FNL0-F1
#
_cell.length_a   1.000
_cell.length_b   1.000
_cell.length_c   1.000
_cell.angle_alpha   90.00
_cell.angle_beta   90.00
_cell.angle_gamma   90.00
#
_symmetry.space_group_name_H-M   'P 1'
#
loop_
_entity.id
_entity.type
_entity.pdbx_description
1 polymer ?
#
loop_
_entity_poly.entity_id
_entity_poly.type
_entity_poly.pdbx_seq_one_letter_code
_entity_poly.pdbx_strand_id
1 'polypeptide(L)'
;MPVAGDAGCETCVRRVPRALKRRKMSELMNETLARLGDWSGRKVVVAMSGGVDSAVAAALLHRAGAEVIGVHMRTWHYKGCEANYGLATCCSPADARDARRVADQFGFPFYAMDFQVNFRQAVIEPFIRDYLDGRTPNPCVQCNNKLKLGSLLAKGGAYGAEAVATGHYGQIVTNERTGRHELRVGGDGEKDQTYYLFGLTQPQLARMLMPVGHLSKPQVRALAEELGLHLHAKRDSVEICFVTDNDYRRFLREEGAVDEARLAGAIVSTRGAVLGRHAGVHCFTIGQRKGLGLAAPRPLYVVDLLPETQTVVVGYEEDLLAEGLEMDGVNWVAREPSREPFRALVKIRYRSPGYAATVEPDPEDLSRARVLFDAPQRAVTPGQAAVAYDAPAGRTVLAGGWIRRRVMKEPAPGESGESGAR
;
A
#
# COMPACT_ATOMS: atom_id res chain seq x y z
N MET A 1 12.11 56.72 -7.76
CA MET A 1 11.57 57.55 -6.67
C MET A 1 10.59 56.69 -5.87
N PRO A 2 10.78 56.55 -4.55
CA PRO A 2 9.97 55.70 -3.69
C PRO A 2 8.77 56.47 -3.11
N VAL A 3 7.67 55.77 -2.84
CA VAL A 3 6.56 56.25 -2.00
C VAL A 3 6.15 55.03 -1.17
N ALA A 4 6.60 54.94 0.09
CA ALA A 4 5.77 55.12 1.31
C ALA A 4 4.40 54.43 1.17
N GLY A 5 4.06 53.36 1.90
CA GLY A 5 4.23 53.15 3.33
C GLY A 5 2.84 53.29 3.96
N ASP A 6 2.22 52.19 4.37
CA ASP A 6 1.14 52.28 5.35
C ASP A 6 1.09 51.04 6.24
N ALA A 7 0.85 51.31 7.51
CA ALA A 7 1.02 50.41 8.64
C ALA A 7 -0.30 49.75 9.05
N GLY A 8 -0.18 48.57 9.66
CA GLY A 8 -1.13 48.11 10.67
C GLY A 8 -2.44 47.46 10.18
N CYS A 9 -2.51 46.13 10.32
CA CYS A 9 -3.70 45.51 10.91
C CYS A 9 -3.30 44.16 11.52
N GLU A 10 -2.77 44.23 12.75
CA GLU A 10 -2.91 43.12 13.68
C GLU A 10 -4.41 42.84 13.90
N THR A 11 -4.72 41.57 14.19
CA THR A 11 -6.00 41.05 14.67
C THR A 11 -7.06 40.67 13.63
N CYS A 12 -7.03 39.41 13.19
CA CYS A 12 -8.22 38.57 13.17
C CYS A 12 -7.89 37.07 13.05
N VAL A 13 -6.99 36.57 13.90
CA VAL A 13 -7.03 35.14 14.27
C VAL A 13 -8.24 34.97 15.18
N ARG A 14 -9.39 34.59 14.63
CA ARG A 14 -10.55 34.16 15.44
C ARG A 14 -10.11 32.99 16.32
N ARG A 15 -9.74 33.29 17.56
CA ARG A 15 -9.50 32.31 18.62
C ARG A 15 -10.81 31.58 18.86
N VAL A 16 -10.90 30.34 18.40
CA VAL A 16 -11.88 29.38 18.90
C VAL A 16 -11.59 29.19 20.40
N PRO A 17 -12.58 29.27 21.31
CA PRO A 17 -12.34 29.16 22.75
C PRO A 17 -11.70 27.80 23.07
N ARG A 18 -10.49 27.82 23.66
CA ARG A 18 -9.70 26.62 23.99
C ARG A 18 -10.46 25.57 24.82
N ALA A 19 -11.44 25.99 25.63
CA ALA A 19 -12.27 25.10 26.45
C ALA A 19 -13.23 24.22 25.62
N LEU A 20 -13.78 24.74 24.52
CA LEU A 20 -14.65 23.98 23.61
C LEU A 20 -13.87 22.95 22.78
N LYS A 21 -12.58 23.21 22.52
CA LYS A 21 -11.66 22.24 21.89
C LYS A 21 -11.27 21.10 22.82
N ARG A 22 -11.02 21.39 24.11
CA ARG A 22 -10.67 20.37 25.11
C ARG A 22 -11.79 19.38 25.37
N ARG A 23 -13.04 19.85 25.53
CA ARG A 23 -14.21 18.97 25.75
C ARG A 23 -14.43 18.00 24.58
N LYS A 24 -14.30 18.47 23.34
CA LYS A 24 -14.37 17.63 22.15
C LYS A 24 -13.19 16.63 22.05
N MET A 25 -12.02 16.98 22.58
CA MET A 25 -10.85 16.09 22.57
C MET A 25 -10.96 14.98 23.62
N SER A 26 -11.45 15.30 24.82
CA SER A 26 -11.75 14.28 25.84
C SER A 26 -12.84 13.33 25.37
N GLU A 27 -13.87 13.84 24.68
CA GLU A 27 -14.91 13.01 24.06
C GLU A 27 -14.31 12.07 23.01
N LEU A 28 -13.50 12.58 22.07
CA LEU A 28 -12.83 11.77 21.04
C LEU A 28 -11.91 10.69 21.64
N MET A 29 -11.15 11.03 22.68
CA MET A 29 -10.29 10.09 23.40
C MET A 29 -11.14 8.99 24.05
N ASN A 30 -12.20 9.35 24.77
CA ASN A 30 -13.09 8.41 25.44
C ASN A 30 -13.82 7.49 24.45
N GLU A 31 -14.33 8.04 23.34
CA GLU A 31 -14.94 7.24 22.27
C GLU A 31 -13.94 6.25 21.65
N THR A 32 -12.69 6.69 21.46
CA THR A 32 -11.63 5.85 20.92
C THR A 32 -11.27 4.71 21.86
N LEU A 33 -11.13 5.00 23.16
CA LEU A 33 -10.88 3.98 24.18
C LEU A 33 -12.06 3.02 24.33
N ALA A 34 -13.30 3.53 24.30
CA ALA A 34 -14.50 2.70 24.35
C ALA A 34 -14.57 1.73 23.16
N ARG A 35 -14.16 2.16 21.96
CA ARG A 35 -14.09 1.29 20.76
C ARG A 35 -12.99 0.22 20.87
N LEU A 36 -11.85 0.55 21.50
CA LEU A 36 -10.78 -0.42 21.73
C LEU A 36 -11.19 -1.50 22.73
N GLY A 37 -12.06 -1.16 23.67
CA GLY A 37 -12.45 -2.03 24.78
C GLY A 37 -11.40 -2.06 25.88
N ASP A 38 -11.63 -2.92 26.87
CA ASP A 38 -10.71 -3.12 27.98
C ASP A 38 -9.61 -4.12 27.60
N TRP A 39 -8.35 -3.68 27.73
CA TRP A 39 -7.15 -4.49 27.50
C TRP A 39 -6.34 -4.70 28.79
N SER A 40 -6.92 -4.43 29.95
CA SER A 40 -6.27 -4.59 31.26
C SER A 40 -5.65 -5.98 31.43
N GLY A 41 -4.35 -6.02 31.69
CA GLY A 41 -3.58 -7.26 31.91
C GLY A 41 -3.33 -8.10 30.64
N ARG A 42 -3.70 -7.60 29.46
CA ARG A 42 -3.47 -8.26 28.18
C ARG A 42 -2.24 -7.68 27.50
N LYS A 43 -1.44 -8.54 26.87
CA LYS A 43 -0.17 -8.13 26.27
C LYS A 43 -0.27 -7.89 24.78
N VAL A 44 0.18 -6.72 24.33
CA VAL A 44 0.08 -6.28 22.93
C VAL A 44 1.43 -5.79 22.42
N VAL A 45 1.90 -6.37 21.32
CA VAL A 45 3.08 -5.88 20.61
C VAL A 45 2.67 -4.81 19.61
N VAL A 46 3.26 -3.62 19.69
CA VAL A 46 2.96 -2.52 18.77
C VAL A 46 4.11 -2.32 17.80
N ALA A 47 3.83 -2.41 16.49
CA ALA A 47 4.79 -2.07 15.44
C ALA A 47 4.99 -0.55 15.38
N MET A 48 6.13 -0.06 15.85
CA MET A 48 6.44 1.37 15.95
C MET A 48 7.43 1.79 14.86
N SER A 49 6.92 2.47 13.83
CA SER A 49 7.72 2.93 12.69
C SER A 49 8.49 4.22 12.96
N GLY A 50 8.33 4.84 14.13
CA GLY A 50 8.81 6.20 14.43
C GLY A 50 7.90 7.31 13.88
N GLY A 51 6.75 6.95 13.31
CA GLY A 51 5.71 7.88 12.86
C GLY A 51 4.63 8.14 13.91
N VAL A 52 3.87 9.21 13.70
CA VAL A 52 2.80 9.66 14.60
C VAL A 52 1.70 8.61 14.78
N ASP A 53 1.33 7.89 13.72
CA ASP A 53 0.20 6.94 13.76
C ASP A 53 0.47 5.76 14.70
N SER A 54 1.65 5.16 14.59
CA SER A 54 2.05 4.06 15.49
C SER A 54 2.28 4.53 16.93
N ALA A 55 2.71 5.78 17.13
CA ALA A 55 2.90 6.35 18.46
C ALA A 55 1.56 6.56 19.17
N VAL A 56 0.58 7.14 18.48
CA VAL A 56 -0.79 7.29 18.99
C VAL A 56 -1.42 5.92 19.24
N ALA A 57 -1.24 4.96 18.34
CA ALA A 57 -1.74 3.60 18.54
C ALA A 57 -1.19 2.95 19.82
N ALA A 58 0.11 3.06 20.08
CA ALA A 58 0.73 2.55 21.30
C ALA A 58 0.19 3.24 22.57
N ALA A 59 0.11 4.58 22.55
CA ALA A 59 -0.39 5.36 23.66
C ALA A 59 -1.87 5.08 23.98
N LEU A 60 -2.72 4.87 22.96
CA LEU A 60 -4.12 4.52 23.13
C LEU A 60 -4.27 3.14 23.79
N LEU A 61 -3.49 2.14 23.36
CA LEU A 61 -3.50 0.80 23.96
C LEU A 61 -3.02 0.81 25.40
N HIS A 62 -1.95 1.56 25.69
CA HIS A 62 -1.49 1.76 27.06
C HIS A 62 -2.58 2.39 27.94
N ARG A 63 -3.28 3.41 27.45
CA ARG A 63 -4.43 4.02 28.15
C ARG A 63 -5.63 3.08 28.30
N ALA A 64 -5.79 2.11 27.41
CA ALA A 64 -6.80 1.05 27.51
C ALA A 64 -6.40 -0.09 28.48
N GLY A 65 -5.28 0.05 29.20
CA GLY A 65 -4.82 -0.92 30.20
C GLY A 65 -3.91 -2.03 29.68
N ALA A 66 -3.56 -2.02 28.38
CA ALA A 66 -2.72 -3.05 27.79
C ALA A 66 -1.27 -3.02 28.32
N GLU A 67 -0.69 -4.21 28.51
CA GLU A 67 0.75 -4.38 28.62
C GLU A 67 1.39 -4.22 27.22
N VAL A 68 1.74 -2.98 26.88
CA VAL A 68 2.32 -2.64 25.59
C VAL A 68 3.78 -3.08 25.51
N ILE A 69 4.19 -3.66 24.38
CA ILE A 69 5.58 -3.87 24.00
C ILE A 69 5.82 -3.17 22.66
N GLY A 70 6.63 -2.11 22.67
CA GLY A 70 7.01 -1.41 21.45
C GLY A 70 8.08 -2.18 20.67
N VAL A 71 7.86 -2.41 19.37
CA VAL A 71 8.85 -3.03 18.50
C VAL A 71 9.10 -2.15 17.28
N HIS A 72 10.36 -1.77 17.08
CA HIS A 72 10.82 -1.14 15.85
C HIS A 72 11.53 -2.18 14.98
N MET A 73 11.08 -2.31 13.73
CA MET A 73 11.64 -3.28 12.78
C MET A 73 12.70 -2.59 11.92
N ARG A 74 13.96 -2.95 12.12
CA ARG A 74 15.07 -2.50 11.27
C ARG A 74 15.11 -3.37 10.02
N THR A 75 14.58 -2.87 8.92
CA THR A 75 14.39 -3.66 7.69
C THR A 75 15.43 -3.38 6.61
N TRP A 76 16.11 -2.23 6.64
CA TRP A 76 17.05 -1.84 5.59
C TRP A 76 18.22 -1.02 6.14
N HIS A 77 19.41 -1.27 5.61
CA HIS A 77 20.58 -0.41 5.80
C HIS A 77 20.78 0.45 4.55
N TYR A 78 20.59 1.76 4.69
CA TYR A 78 20.96 2.70 3.64
C TYR A 78 22.48 2.81 3.58
N LYS A 79 23.11 2.25 2.54
CA LYS A 79 24.53 2.46 2.26
C LYS A 79 24.76 3.93 1.89
N GLY A 80 25.75 4.59 2.49
CA GLY A 80 26.20 5.94 2.10
C GLY A 80 25.30 7.14 2.47
N CYS A 81 24.22 6.95 3.23
CA CYS A 81 23.30 8.03 3.60
C CYS A 81 23.67 8.70 4.93
N GLU A 82 24.86 9.30 5.03
CA GLU A 82 25.17 10.26 6.12
C GLU A 82 24.57 11.65 5.83
N ALA A 83 24.18 11.93 4.58
CA ALA A 83 23.81 13.29 4.14
C ALA A 83 22.30 13.58 4.06
N ASN A 84 21.40 12.61 4.29
CA ASN A 84 19.94 12.82 4.17
C ASN A 84 19.18 12.43 5.44
N TYR A 85 19.53 13.10 6.55
CA TYR A 85 18.71 13.14 7.76
C TYR A 85 17.35 13.80 7.43
N GLY A 86 16.34 13.00 7.05
CA GLY A 86 14.95 13.48 6.92
C GLY A 86 14.12 12.93 5.77
N LEU A 87 14.70 12.21 4.80
CA LEU A 87 13.97 11.71 3.61
C LEU A 87 13.57 10.23 3.71
N ALA A 88 14.24 9.43 4.54
CA ALA A 88 13.91 8.03 4.79
C ALA A 88 13.26 7.87 6.17
N THR A 89 11.93 7.78 6.23
CA THR A 89 11.15 8.00 7.47
C THR A 89 10.56 6.73 8.11
N CYS A 90 10.92 5.53 7.66
CA CYS A 90 10.42 4.28 8.27
C CYS A 90 11.52 3.39 8.86
N CYS A 91 12.80 3.63 8.54
CA CYS A 91 13.89 2.69 8.82
C CYS A 91 15.19 3.38 9.27
N SER A 92 15.13 4.67 9.61
CA SER A 92 16.32 5.41 10.03
C SER A 92 16.63 5.20 11.52
N PRO A 93 17.89 5.36 11.97
CA PRO A 93 18.21 5.44 13.40
C PRO A 93 17.43 6.54 14.13
N ALA A 94 17.02 7.61 13.43
CA ALA A 94 16.18 8.66 13.99
C ALA A 94 14.76 8.16 14.30
N ASP A 95 14.16 7.35 13.43
CA ASP A 95 12.84 6.76 13.65
C ASP A 95 12.82 5.77 14.82
N ALA A 96 13.88 4.97 14.96
CA ALA A 96 14.05 4.09 16.11
C ALA A 96 14.15 4.89 17.43
N ARG A 97 14.88 6.00 17.43
CA ARG A 97 14.98 6.91 18.59
C ARG A 97 13.64 7.57 18.91
N ASP A 98 12.90 7.99 17.89
CA ASP A 98 11.56 8.55 18.05
C ASP A 98 10.59 7.55 18.68
N ALA A 99 10.59 6.31 18.18
CA ALA A 99 9.78 5.24 18.74
C ALA A 99 10.16 4.92 20.19
N ARG A 100 11.48 4.89 20.49
CA ARG A 100 11.98 4.70 21.86
C ARG A 100 11.52 5.81 22.80
N ARG A 101 11.60 7.08 22.39
CA ARG A 101 11.14 8.22 23.22
C ARG A 101 9.66 8.10 23.59
N VAL A 102 8.82 7.64 22.67
CA VAL A 102 7.40 7.37 22.96
C VAL A 102 7.28 6.26 24.00
N ALA A 103 8.04 5.17 23.87
CA ALA A 103 8.03 4.09 24.84
C ALA A 103 8.47 4.53 26.24
N ASP A 104 9.55 5.32 26.32
CA ASP A 104 10.05 5.87 27.58
C ASP A 104 9.02 6.81 28.23
N GLN A 105 8.31 7.63 27.44
CA GLN A 105 7.27 8.54 27.93
C GLN A 105 6.09 7.81 28.60
N PHE A 106 5.69 6.65 28.07
CA PHE A 106 4.56 5.86 28.58
C PHE A 106 5.02 4.66 29.44
N GLY A 107 6.32 4.53 29.70
CA GLY A 107 6.87 3.52 30.61
C GLY A 107 6.74 2.07 30.13
N PHE A 108 6.69 1.81 28.82
CA PHE A 108 6.58 0.45 28.27
C PHE A 108 7.89 -0.03 27.62
N PRO A 109 8.19 -1.34 27.63
CA PRO A 109 9.41 -1.88 27.04
C PRO A 109 9.47 -1.67 25.53
N PHE A 110 10.68 -1.41 25.03
CA PHE A 110 10.94 -1.18 23.62
C PHE A 110 12.12 -1.99 23.09
N TYR A 111 11.92 -2.65 21.95
CA TYR A 111 12.93 -3.44 21.26
C TYR A 111 13.12 -2.98 19.81
N ALA A 112 14.36 -2.70 19.43
CA ALA A 112 14.74 -2.53 18.04
C ALA A 112 15.26 -3.87 17.51
N MET A 113 14.48 -4.50 16.63
CA MET A 113 14.78 -5.84 16.12
C MET A 113 15.27 -5.78 14.67
N ASP A 114 16.27 -6.60 14.36
CA ASP A 114 16.75 -6.76 13.00
C ASP A 114 15.82 -7.69 12.20
N PHE A 115 15.39 -7.21 11.03
CA PHE A 115 14.54 -7.89 10.07
C PHE A 115 15.09 -7.80 8.65
N GLN A 116 16.35 -7.47 8.45
CA GLN A 116 16.92 -7.24 7.12
C GLN A 116 16.89 -8.49 6.24
N VAL A 117 17.26 -9.65 6.79
CA VAL A 117 17.22 -10.91 6.05
C VAL A 117 15.79 -11.23 5.63
N ASN A 118 14.84 -11.13 6.58
CA ASN A 118 13.42 -11.35 6.30
C ASN A 118 12.88 -10.35 5.27
N PHE A 119 13.27 -9.08 5.36
CA PHE A 119 12.83 -8.03 4.44
C PHE A 119 13.40 -8.24 3.04
N ARG A 120 14.67 -8.62 2.92
CA ARG A 120 15.31 -8.92 1.63
C ARG A 120 14.55 -10.03 0.91
N GLN A 121 14.34 -11.16 1.59
CA GLN A 121 13.67 -12.33 1.03
C GLN A 121 12.18 -12.07 0.72
N ALA A 122 11.48 -11.36 1.62
CA ALA A 122 10.04 -11.19 1.50
C ALA A 122 9.63 -10.00 0.60
N VAL A 123 10.50 -9.01 0.43
CA VAL A 123 10.15 -7.73 -0.23
C VAL A 123 11.12 -7.38 -1.35
N ILE A 124 12.43 -7.36 -1.09
CA ILE A 124 13.42 -6.86 -2.05
C ILE A 124 13.62 -7.82 -3.23
N GLU A 125 13.83 -9.11 -2.96
CA GLU A 125 14.01 -10.11 -4.00
C GLU A 125 12.77 -10.27 -4.90
N PRO A 126 11.53 -10.33 -4.37
CA PRO A 126 10.33 -10.25 -5.21
C PRO A 126 10.24 -8.95 -6.02
N PHE A 127 10.57 -7.80 -5.40
CA PHE A 127 10.55 -6.51 -6.09
C PHE A 127 11.51 -6.46 -7.28
N ILE A 128 12.73 -6.97 -7.11
CA ILE A 128 13.71 -7.08 -8.19
C ILE A 128 13.20 -8.00 -9.29
N ARG A 129 12.75 -9.21 -8.93
CA ARG A 129 12.23 -10.20 -9.91
C ARG A 129 11.07 -9.65 -10.72
N ASP A 130 10.07 -9.06 -10.07
CA ASP A 130 8.90 -8.51 -10.77
C ASP A 130 9.30 -7.47 -11.82
N TYR A 131 10.24 -6.57 -11.52
CA TYR A 131 10.71 -5.60 -12.52
C TYR A 131 11.49 -6.23 -13.68
N LEU A 132 12.30 -7.25 -13.41
CA LEU A 132 13.02 -7.99 -14.45
C LEU A 132 12.07 -8.79 -15.35
N ASP A 133 10.97 -9.27 -14.78
CA ASP A 133 9.89 -9.98 -15.47
C ASP A 133 8.87 -9.03 -16.14
N GLY A 134 9.18 -7.73 -16.26
CA GLY A 134 8.29 -6.76 -16.91
C GLY A 134 6.99 -6.46 -16.14
N ARG A 135 6.93 -6.83 -14.86
CA ARG A 135 5.79 -6.58 -13.95
C ARG A 135 6.07 -5.34 -13.11
N THR A 136 5.03 -4.75 -12.54
CA THR A 136 5.14 -3.58 -11.65
C THR A 136 4.80 -3.97 -10.22
N PRO A 137 5.79 -4.18 -9.34
CA PRO A 137 5.55 -4.71 -8.00
C PRO A 137 4.83 -3.73 -7.08
N ASN A 138 4.19 -4.27 -6.04
CA ASN A 138 3.71 -3.50 -4.89
C ASN A 138 4.40 -3.98 -3.59
N PRO A 139 5.59 -3.42 -3.25
CA PRO A 139 6.38 -3.90 -2.12
C PRO A 139 5.70 -3.66 -0.77
N CYS A 140 4.81 -2.66 -0.67
CA CYS A 140 4.10 -2.33 0.57
C CYS A 140 3.12 -3.44 0.98
N VAL A 141 2.37 -4.00 0.02
CA VAL A 141 1.49 -5.15 0.27
C VAL A 141 2.32 -6.35 0.76
N GLN A 142 3.42 -6.67 0.08
CA GLN A 142 4.30 -7.79 0.48
C GLN A 142 4.87 -7.60 1.89
N CYS A 143 5.33 -6.38 2.20
CA CYS A 143 5.86 -6.02 3.51
C CYS A 143 4.82 -6.21 4.62
N ASN A 144 3.58 -5.76 4.40
CA ASN A 144 2.51 -5.92 5.39
C ASN A 144 2.17 -7.41 5.61
N ASN A 145 1.95 -8.16 4.54
CA ASN A 145 1.50 -9.55 4.61
C ASN A 145 2.55 -10.47 5.26
N LYS A 146 3.80 -10.39 4.79
CA LYS A 146 4.87 -11.35 5.14
C LYS A 146 5.74 -10.89 6.30
N LEU A 147 6.03 -9.59 6.37
CA LEU A 147 6.99 -9.08 7.33
C LEU A 147 6.32 -8.49 8.57
N LYS A 148 5.65 -7.33 8.43
CA LYS A 148 5.15 -6.55 9.57
C LYS A 148 4.16 -7.32 10.42
N LEU A 149 3.30 -8.13 9.81
CA LEU A 149 2.24 -8.81 10.52
C LEU A 149 2.57 -10.29 10.70
N GLY A 150 3.01 -10.98 9.64
CA GLY A 150 3.46 -12.38 9.75
C GLY A 150 4.59 -12.58 10.76
N SER A 151 5.72 -11.88 10.56
CA SER A 151 6.91 -12.10 11.40
C SER A 151 6.76 -11.49 12.80
N LEU A 152 6.05 -10.36 12.94
CA LEU A 152 5.84 -9.74 14.24
C LEU A 152 4.81 -10.49 15.09
N LEU A 153 3.76 -11.07 14.51
CA LEU A 153 2.84 -11.96 15.25
C LEU A 153 3.57 -13.20 15.75
N ALA A 154 4.39 -13.83 14.90
CA ALA A 154 5.17 -15.00 15.28
C ALA A 154 6.16 -14.69 16.42
N LYS A 155 6.92 -13.57 16.32
CA LYS A 155 7.81 -13.15 17.40
C LYS A 155 7.06 -12.66 18.64
N GLY A 156 5.93 -11.99 18.47
CA GLY A 156 5.08 -11.50 19.55
C GLY A 156 4.56 -12.64 20.43
N GLY A 157 4.21 -13.78 19.82
CA GLY A 157 3.87 -15.01 20.55
C GLY A 157 4.98 -15.46 21.51
N ALA A 158 6.26 -15.31 21.13
CA ALA A 158 7.39 -15.63 22.00
C ALA A 158 7.52 -14.69 23.22
N TYR A 159 6.94 -13.49 23.15
CA TYR A 159 6.84 -12.55 24.28
C TYR A 159 5.53 -12.70 25.07
N GLY A 160 4.70 -13.69 24.72
CA GLY A 160 3.38 -13.89 25.31
C GLY A 160 2.34 -12.86 24.90
N ALA A 161 2.54 -12.17 23.77
CA ALA A 161 1.58 -11.20 23.25
C ALA A 161 0.37 -11.90 22.65
N GLU A 162 -0.82 -11.44 23.02
CA GLU A 162 -2.10 -11.94 22.50
C GLU A 162 -2.47 -11.29 21.17
N ALA A 163 -1.99 -10.07 20.94
CA ALA A 163 -2.29 -9.29 19.75
C ALA A 163 -1.08 -8.46 19.27
N VAL A 164 -1.15 -8.07 18.00
CA VAL A 164 -0.23 -7.11 17.37
C VAL A 164 -1.01 -5.89 16.91
N ALA A 165 -0.52 -4.71 17.26
CA ALA A 165 -1.10 -3.45 16.83
C ALA A 165 -0.20 -2.70 15.85
N THR A 166 -0.83 -1.96 14.95
CA THR A 166 -0.14 -1.10 13.99
C THR A 166 -0.86 0.25 13.86
N GLY A 167 -0.17 1.26 13.32
CA GLY A 167 -0.77 2.55 12.98
C GLY A 167 -1.51 2.57 11.64
N HIS A 168 -1.99 1.43 11.13
CA HIS A 168 -2.68 1.39 9.84
C HIS A 168 -4.11 1.96 9.92
N TYR A 169 -4.54 2.56 8.82
CA TYR A 169 -5.89 3.11 8.63
C TYR A 169 -6.80 2.04 8.01
N GLY A 170 -7.45 1.26 8.86
CA GLY A 170 -8.42 0.23 8.49
C GLY A 170 -9.11 -0.28 9.74
N GLN A 171 -10.22 -0.96 9.59
CA GLN A 171 -10.99 -1.50 10.72
C GLN A 171 -11.09 -3.02 10.58
N ILE A 172 -10.99 -3.73 11.69
CA ILE A 172 -11.25 -5.16 11.74
C ILE A 172 -12.52 -5.34 12.57
N VAL A 173 -13.52 -6.01 11.98
CA VAL A 173 -14.79 -6.28 12.64
C VAL A 173 -15.10 -7.76 12.51
N THR A 174 -15.45 -8.41 13.60
CA THR A 174 -15.94 -9.79 13.57
C THR A 174 -17.40 -9.78 13.12
N ASN A 175 -17.71 -10.49 12.04
CA ASN A 175 -19.08 -10.70 11.60
C ASN A 175 -19.70 -11.83 12.41
N GLU A 176 -20.64 -11.51 13.30
CA GLU A 176 -21.28 -12.50 14.19
C GLU A 176 -22.00 -13.62 13.43
N ARG A 177 -22.52 -13.34 12.23
CA ARG A 177 -23.25 -14.32 11.42
C ARG A 177 -22.33 -15.34 10.76
N THR A 178 -21.14 -14.92 10.33
CA THR A 178 -20.19 -15.79 9.60
C THR A 178 -19.01 -16.25 10.46
N GLY A 179 -18.81 -15.64 11.63
CA GLY A 179 -17.64 -15.84 12.49
C GLY A 179 -16.33 -15.28 11.90
N ARG A 180 -16.35 -14.66 10.71
CA ARG A 180 -15.14 -14.16 10.05
C ARG A 180 -14.75 -12.77 10.54
N HIS A 181 -13.45 -12.51 10.55
CA HIS A 181 -12.89 -11.18 10.73
C HIS A 181 -12.85 -10.46 9.38
N GLU A 182 -13.58 -9.36 9.28
CA GLU A 182 -13.70 -8.55 8.09
C GLU A 182 -12.74 -7.37 8.15
N LEU A 183 -11.99 -7.17 7.07
CA LEU A 183 -11.18 -5.98 6.88
C LEU A 183 -12.05 -4.90 6.20
N ARG A 184 -12.37 -3.84 6.95
CA ARG A 184 -13.22 -2.74 6.52
C ARG A 184 -12.45 -1.44 6.36
N VAL A 185 -12.91 -0.59 5.44
CA VAL A 185 -12.26 0.70 5.16
C VAL A 185 -12.21 1.57 6.41
N GLY A 186 -11.15 2.38 6.51
CA GLY A 186 -10.93 3.29 7.64
C GLY A 186 -12.00 4.38 7.79
N GLY A 187 -11.88 5.17 8.85
CA GLY A 187 -12.67 6.40 9.03
C GLY A 187 -12.27 7.52 8.07
N ASP A 188 -11.01 7.49 7.63
CA ASP A 188 -10.45 8.39 6.61
C ASP A 188 -10.46 7.72 5.24
N GLY A 189 -11.38 8.11 4.36
CA GLY A 189 -11.46 7.54 3.01
C GLY A 189 -10.23 7.84 2.14
N GLU A 190 -9.53 8.95 2.38
CA GLU A 190 -8.34 9.33 1.60
C GLU A 190 -7.07 8.61 2.07
N LYS A 191 -7.03 8.20 3.34
CA LYS A 191 -5.91 7.49 3.95
C LYS A 191 -6.19 6.01 4.19
N ASP A 192 -7.34 5.48 3.76
CA ASP A 192 -7.67 4.05 3.86
C ASP A 192 -6.50 3.19 3.36
N GLN A 193 -6.11 2.18 4.14
CA GLN A 193 -4.97 1.30 3.85
C GLN A 193 -5.38 -0.16 3.69
N THR A 194 -6.69 -0.46 3.66
CA THR A 194 -7.18 -1.84 3.47
C THR A 194 -6.67 -2.50 2.20
N TYR A 195 -6.45 -1.71 1.14
CA TYR A 195 -5.82 -2.19 -0.10
C TYR A 195 -4.42 -2.77 0.14
N TYR A 196 -3.65 -2.25 1.10
CA TYR A 196 -2.32 -2.79 1.43
C TYR A 196 -2.36 -3.98 2.39
N LEU A 197 -3.54 -4.34 2.87
CA LEU A 197 -3.77 -5.34 3.91
C LEU A 197 -4.64 -6.51 3.42
N PHE A 198 -5.02 -6.54 2.14
CA PHE A 198 -5.91 -7.57 1.59
C PHE A 198 -5.37 -8.99 1.75
N GLY A 199 -4.05 -9.17 1.86
CA GLY A 199 -3.42 -10.50 1.97
C GLY A 199 -3.30 -11.02 3.39
N LEU A 200 -3.93 -10.36 4.37
CA LEU A 200 -3.98 -10.87 5.74
C LEU A 200 -4.92 -12.06 5.85
N THR A 201 -4.44 -13.10 6.53
CA THR A 201 -5.21 -14.32 6.79
C THR A 201 -6.16 -14.11 7.98
N GLN A 202 -7.18 -14.96 8.10
CA GLN A 202 -8.12 -14.91 9.23
C GLN A 202 -7.41 -14.99 10.61
N PRO A 203 -6.42 -15.88 10.83
CA PRO A 203 -5.64 -15.88 12.08
C PRO A 203 -4.87 -14.58 12.33
N GLN A 204 -4.37 -13.92 11.27
CA GLN A 204 -3.69 -12.63 11.40
C GLN A 204 -4.68 -11.53 11.75
N LEU A 205 -5.84 -11.48 11.07
CA LEU A 205 -6.90 -10.51 11.34
C LEU A 205 -7.45 -10.65 12.77
N ALA A 206 -7.63 -11.89 13.26
CA ALA A 206 -8.11 -12.19 14.61
C ALA A 206 -7.24 -11.59 15.72
N ARG A 207 -5.94 -11.40 15.46
CA ARG A 207 -4.94 -10.93 16.43
C ARG A 207 -4.41 -9.54 16.10
N MET A 208 -4.94 -8.87 15.08
CA MET A 208 -4.47 -7.56 14.64
C MET A 208 -5.35 -6.44 15.18
N LEU A 209 -4.71 -5.39 15.71
CA LEU A 209 -5.36 -4.17 16.14
C LEU A 209 -4.94 -2.99 15.26
N MET A 210 -5.90 -2.13 14.95
CA MET A 210 -5.70 -0.85 14.28
C MET A 210 -6.34 0.27 15.10
N PRO A 211 -5.71 0.68 16.23
CA PRO A 211 -6.31 1.61 17.19
C PRO A 211 -6.70 2.98 16.63
N VAL A 212 -6.04 3.39 15.54
CA VAL A 212 -6.30 4.67 14.85
C VAL A 212 -7.18 4.52 13.61
N GLY A 213 -7.64 3.32 13.30
CA GLY A 213 -8.26 2.97 12.02
C GLY A 213 -9.55 3.72 11.69
N HIS A 214 -10.35 4.07 12.70
CA HIS A 214 -11.59 4.85 12.54
C HIS A 214 -11.37 6.36 12.58
N LEU A 215 -10.14 6.81 12.81
CA LEU A 215 -9.82 8.23 12.94
C LEU A 215 -9.39 8.83 11.61
N SER A 216 -9.73 10.10 11.41
CA SER A 216 -9.12 10.93 10.36
C SER A 216 -7.68 11.30 10.72
N LYS A 217 -6.86 11.57 9.72
CA LYS A 217 -5.48 12.01 9.97
C LYS A 217 -5.36 13.25 10.87
N PRO A 218 -6.21 14.30 10.72
CA PRO A 218 -6.23 15.43 11.64
C PRO A 218 -6.57 15.04 13.08
N GLN A 219 -7.50 14.10 13.28
CA GLN A 219 -7.84 13.59 14.62
C GLN A 219 -6.65 12.87 15.26
N VAL A 220 -5.91 12.04 14.51
CA VAL A 220 -4.70 11.37 15.02
C VAL A 220 -3.64 12.38 15.45
N ARG A 221 -3.41 13.44 14.67
CA ARG A 221 -2.46 14.51 15.04
C ARG A 221 -2.90 15.28 16.28
N ALA A 222 -4.20 15.54 16.40
CA ALA A 222 -4.76 16.22 17.56
C ALA A 222 -4.68 15.36 18.84
N LEU A 223 -4.92 14.05 18.73
CA LEU A 223 -4.67 13.11 19.83
C LEU A 223 -3.20 13.05 20.19
N ALA A 224 -2.30 13.09 19.21
CA ALA A 224 -0.87 13.12 19.47
C ALA A 224 -0.45 14.35 20.27
N GLU A 225 -0.99 15.53 19.96
CA GLU A 225 -0.78 16.77 20.71
C GLU A 225 -1.32 16.66 22.14
N GLU A 226 -2.55 16.15 22.31
CA GLU A 226 -3.17 15.95 23.63
C GLU A 226 -2.41 14.93 24.50
N LEU A 227 -1.83 13.90 23.86
CA LEU A 227 -0.99 12.89 24.50
C LEU A 227 0.44 13.41 24.77
N GLY A 228 0.77 14.64 24.39
CA GLY A 228 2.10 15.23 24.58
C GLY A 228 3.20 14.60 23.71
N LEU A 229 2.83 13.94 22.60
CA LEU A 229 3.79 13.29 21.71
C LEU A 229 4.57 14.34 20.89
N HIS A 230 5.90 14.26 20.89
CA HIS A 230 6.77 15.15 20.10
C HIS A 230 6.56 15.02 18.58
N LEU A 231 5.96 13.90 18.14
CA LEU A 231 5.76 13.55 16.74
C LEU A 231 4.49 14.15 16.10
N HIS A 232 3.66 14.90 16.85
CA HIS A 232 2.37 15.41 16.36
C HIS A 232 2.44 16.19 15.04
N ALA A 233 3.56 16.88 14.79
CA ALA A 233 3.81 17.65 13.56
C ALA A 233 4.74 16.93 12.55
N LYS A 234 5.26 15.73 12.86
CA LYS A 234 6.15 14.99 11.96
C LYS A 234 5.41 14.64 10.66
N ARG A 235 6.06 14.83 9.51
CA ARG A 235 5.49 14.47 8.20
C ARG A 235 5.29 12.96 8.09
N ASP A 236 4.29 12.56 7.33
CA ASP A 236 4.01 11.14 7.08
C ASP A 236 5.10 10.56 6.17
N SER A 237 5.36 9.27 6.34
CA SER A 237 6.16 8.53 5.38
C SER A 237 5.42 8.45 4.05
N VAL A 238 6.09 8.91 3.01
CA VAL A 238 5.65 8.81 1.61
C VAL A 238 6.65 7.91 0.87
N GLU A 239 6.19 7.22 -0.17
CA GLU A 239 7.01 6.37 -1.06
C GLU A 239 7.45 4.99 -0.52
N ILE A 240 8.13 4.23 -1.40
CA ILE A 240 8.71 2.92 -1.12
C ILE A 240 9.89 3.11 -0.16
N CYS A 241 9.83 2.46 1.01
CA CYS A 241 10.75 2.77 2.11
C CYS A 241 12.24 2.61 1.76
N PHE A 242 12.63 1.69 0.88
CA PHE A 242 14.02 1.46 0.48
C PHE A 242 14.45 2.19 -0.82
N VAL A 243 13.52 2.87 -1.50
CA VAL A 243 13.78 3.68 -2.70
C VAL A 243 13.49 5.15 -2.37
N THR A 244 14.47 5.82 -1.75
CA THR A 244 14.26 7.11 -1.07
C THR A 244 14.24 8.32 -1.98
N ASP A 245 14.76 8.19 -3.20
CA ASP A 245 14.83 9.24 -4.22
C ASP A 245 13.82 9.03 -5.37
N ASN A 246 12.91 8.06 -5.20
CA ASN A 246 11.94 7.66 -6.21
C ASN A 246 12.58 7.16 -7.54
N ASP A 247 13.86 6.78 -7.51
CA ASP A 247 14.56 6.18 -8.64
C ASP A 247 14.80 4.68 -8.39
N TYR A 248 13.76 3.88 -8.62
CA TYR A 248 13.87 2.42 -8.48
C TYR A 248 14.86 1.83 -9.49
N ARG A 249 15.13 2.50 -10.63
CA ARG A 249 16.09 2.01 -11.64
C ARG A 249 17.51 2.11 -11.10
N ARG A 250 17.85 3.19 -10.40
CA ARG A 250 19.10 3.29 -9.64
C ARG A 250 19.21 2.16 -8.61
N PHE A 251 18.15 1.93 -7.84
CA PHE A 251 18.12 0.85 -6.85
C PHE A 251 18.41 -0.53 -7.47
N LEU A 252 17.78 -0.88 -8.59
CA LEU A 252 18.03 -2.15 -9.28
C LEU A 252 19.50 -2.31 -9.74
N ARG A 253 20.13 -1.22 -10.21
CA ARG A 253 21.56 -1.20 -10.58
C ARG A 253 22.46 -1.39 -9.37
N GLU A 254 22.20 -0.69 -8.27
CA GLU A 254 22.99 -0.79 -7.03
C GLU A 254 22.91 -2.19 -6.39
N GLU A 255 21.78 -2.88 -6.56
CA GLU A 255 21.61 -4.27 -6.15
C GLU A 255 22.30 -5.27 -7.09
N GLY A 256 22.93 -4.82 -8.18
CA GLY A 256 23.60 -5.66 -9.16
C GLY A 256 22.63 -6.54 -9.96
N ALA A 257 21.35 -6.20 -9.98
CA ALA A 257 20.30 -6.99 -10.64
C ALA A 257 20.18 -6.70 -12.15
N VAL A 258 20.85 -5.66 -12.64
CA VAL A 258 20.71 -5.15 -14.01
C VAL A 258 22.00 -5.37 -14.77
N ASP A 259 21.93 -6.20 -15.81
CA ASP A 259 22.92 -6.25 -16.89
C ASP A 259 22.32 -5.53 -18.11
N GLU A 260 22.66 -4.24 -18.27
CA GLU A 260 22.07 -3.38 -19.31
C GLU A 260 22.32 -3.92 -20.73
N ALA A 261 23.43 -4.63 -20.95
CA ALA A 261 23.72 -5.22 -22.25
C ALA A 261 22.76 -6.36 -22.60
N ARG A 262 22.27 -7.10 -21.59
CA ARG A 262 21.34 -8.22 -21.76
C ARG A 262 19.88 -7.80 -21.79
N LEU A 263 19.54 -6.67 -21.17
CA LEU A 263 18.17 -6.19 -21.00
C LEU A 263 17.76 -5.17 -22.06
N ALA A 264 18.70 -4.68 -22.87
CA ALA A 264 18.42 -3.79 -23.99
C ALA A 264 17.60 -4.49 -25.07
N GLY A 265 16.71 -3.73 -25.73
CA GLY A 265 15.78 -4.31 -26.68
C GLY A 265 15.01 -3.28 -27.51
N ALA A 266 13.96 -3.74 -28.18
CA ALA A 266 13.21 -2.95 -29.15
C ALA A 266 11.95 -2.32 -28.52
N ILE A 267 11.65 -1.08 -28.91
CA ILE A 267 10.34 -0.49 -28.70
C ILE A 267 9.53 -0.69 -29.98
N VAL A 268 8.40 -1.38 -29.89
CA VAL A 268 7.54 -1.75 -31.03
C VAL A 268 6.15 -1.17 -30.86
N SER A 269 5.50 -0.81 -31.96
CA SER A 269 4.07 -0.45 -31.95
C SER A 269 3.19 -1.68 -31.72
N THR A 270 1.92 -1.48 -31.39
CA THR A 270 0.88 -2.52 -31.37
C THR A 270 0.70 -3.25 -32.70
N ARG A 271 1.19 -2.68 -33.82
CA ARG A 271 1.18 -3.28 -35.16
C ARG A 271 2.50 -4.00 -35.51
N GLY A 272 3.43 -4.12 -34.56
CA GLY A 272 4.72 -4.79 -34.75
C GLY A 272 5.81 -3.94 -35.41
N ALA A 273 5.54 -2.70 -35.81
CA ALA A 273 6.57 -1.82 -36.36
C ALA A 273 7.57 -1.40 -35.28
N VAL A 274 8.87 -1.57 -35.52
CA VAL A 274 9.94 -1.11 -34.62
C VAL A 274 10.05 0.41 -34.68
N LEU A 275 9.90 1.08 -33.54
CA LEU A 275 9.92 2.54 -33.41
C LEU A 275 11.23 3.06 -32.80
N GLY A 276 11.95 2.21 -32.06
CA GLY A 276 13.20 2.59 -31.42
C GLY A 276 13.80 1.47 -30.57
N ARG A 277 14.72 1.84 -29.69
CA ARG A 277 15.42 0.93 -28.78
C ARG A 277 15.39 1.45 -27.35
N HIS A 278 15.55 0.56 -26.38
CA HIS A 278 15.64 0.90 -24.97
C HIS A 278 16.79 0.18 -24.26
N ALA A 279 17.17 0.68 -23.08
CA ALA A 279 18.22 0.10 -22.24
C ALA A 279 17.75 -1.03 -21.31
N GLY A 280 16.43 -1.23 -21.16
CA GLY A 280 15.90 -2.27 -20.27
C GLY A 280 14.38 -2.29 -20.17
N VAL A 281 13.74 -3.46 -20.22
CA VAL A 281 12.28 -3.59 -19.98
C VAL A 281 11.90 -3.08 -18.58
N HIS A 282 12.74 -3.35 -17.58
CA HIS A 282 12.57 -2.87 -16.20
C HIS A 282 12.49 -1.33 -16.07
N CYS A 283 12.94 -0.57 -17.07
CA CYS A 283 12.83 0.88 -17.09
C CYS A 283 11.41 1.37 -17.41
N PHE A 284 10.46 0.47 -17.73
CA PHE A 284 9.12 0.84 -18.17
C PHE A 284 8.05 0.28 -17.25
N THR A 285 6.89 0.92 -17.28
CA THR A 285 5.68 0.49 -16.56
C THR A 285 4.48 0.66 -17.49
N ILE A 286 3.54 -0.27 -17.47
CA ILE A 286 2.31 -0.15 -18.28
C ILE A 286 1.58 1.15 -17.94
N GLY A 287 1.17 1.88 -18.99
CA GLY A 287 0.57 3.22 -18.90
C GLY A 287 1.59 4.37 -18.84
N GLN A 288 2.90 4.09 -18.84
CA GLN A 288 3.93 5.12 -18.90
C GLN A 288 3.88 5.88 -20.23
N ARG A 289 3.79 7.22 -20.14
CA ARG A 289 3.81 8.14 -21.30
C ARG A 289 5.16 8.83 -21.51
N LYS A 290 5.83 9.21 -20.42
CA LYS A 290 7.08 10.00 -20.46
C LYS A 290 8.30 9.08 -20.54
N GLY A 291 9.42 9.60 -21.05
CA GLY A 291 10.69 8.87 -21.06
C GLY A 291 10.76 7.72 -22.07
N LEU A 292 9.91 7.72 -23.11
CA LEU A 292 9.96 6.74 -24.19
C LEU A 292 11.07 7.04 -25.22
N GLY A 293 11.50 8.30 -25.33
CA GLY A 293 12.52 8.71 -26.32
C GLY A 293 12.05 8.63 -27.77
N LEU A 294 10.73 8.58 -28.02
CA LEU A 294 10.13 8.47 -29.34
C LEU A 294 9.40 9.76 -29.74
N ALA A 295 9.54 10.16 -31.00
CA ALA A 295 8.70 11.18 -31.62
C ALA A 295 7.50 10.50 -32.29
N ALA A 296 6.29 10.93 -31.96
CA ALA A 296 5.05 10.39 -32.50
C ALA A 296 3.99 11.49 -32.67
N PRO A 297 3.08 11.38 -33.66
CA PRO A 297 2.06 12.41 -33.94
C PRO A 297 1.00 12.50 -32.85
N ARG A 298 0.79 11.41 -32.10
CA ARG A 298 -0.07 11.34 -30.92
C ARG A 298 0.73 10.76 -29.74
N PRO A 299 0.37 11.07 -28.49
CA PRO A 299 1.04 10.50 -27.33
C PRO A 299 1.01 8.96 -27.34
N LEU A 300 2.18 8.35 -27.19
CA LEU A 300 2.33 6.91 -27.03
C LEU A 300 2.41 6.55 -25.54
N TYR A 301 1.93 5.35 -25.23
CA TYR A 301 1.94 4.76 -23.91
C TYR A 301 2.51 3.35 -23.99
N VAL A 302 3.21 2.92 -22.95
CA VAL A 302 3.59 1.50 -22.78
C VAL A 302 2.31 0.69 -22.55
N VAL A 303 1.98 -0.21 -23.48
CA VAL A 303 0.78 -1.05 -23.40
C VAL A 303 1.10 -2.48 -22.99
N ASP A 304 2.32 -2.95 -23.27
CA ASP A 304 2.78 -4.29 -22.90
C ASP A 304 4.29 -4.32 -22.70
N LEU A 305 4.74 -5.31 -21.93
CA LEU A 305 6.15 -5.56 -21.63
C LEU A 305 6.41 -7.06 -21.81
N LEU A 306 7.28 -7.40 -22.75
CA LEU A 306 7.62 -8.78 -23.11
C LEU A 306 9.07 -9.06 -22.71
N PRO A 307 9.34 -9.49 -21.47
CA PRO A 307 10.71 -9.71 -20.98
C PRO A 307 11.44 -10.82 -21.75
N GLU A 308 10.74 -11.84 -22.25
CA GLU A 308 11.34 -12.98 -22.97
C GLU A 308 12.02 -12.55 -24.27
N THR A 309 11.46 -11.53 -24.93
CA THR A 309 11.98 -10.95 -26.17
C THR A 309 12.60 -9.57 -25.96
N GLN A 310 12.73 -9.12 -24.71
CA GLN A 310 13.16 -7.77 -24.33
C GLN A 310 12.44 -6.68 -25.15
N THR A 311 11.12 -6.80 -25.30
CA THR A 311 10.32 -5.92 -26.16
C THR A 311 9.37 -5.07 -25.33
N VAL A 312 9.41 -3.75 -25.57
CA VAL A 312 8.44 -2.80 -25.02
C VAL A 312 7.42 -2.48 -26.11
N VAL A 313 6.16 -2.83 -25.86
CA VAL A 313 5.07 -2.54 -26.80
C VAL A 313 4.45 -1.19 -26.43
N VAL A 314 4.35 -0.28 -27.40
CA VAL A 314 3.70 1.02 -27.25
C VAL A 314 2.50 1.16 -28.18
N GLY A 315 1.49 1.86 -27.68
CA GLY A 315 0.25 2.13 -28.41
C GLY A 315 -0.35 3.46 -28.00
N TYR A 316 -1.55 3.73 -28.48
CA TYR A 316 -2.33 4.88 -28.10
C TYR A 316 -3.13 4.62 -26.81
N GLU A 317 -3.91 5.61 -26.38
CA GLU A 317 -4.63 5.53 -25.12
C GLU A 317 -5.71 4.43 -25.14
N GLU A 318 -6.33 4.21 -26.30
CA GLU A 318 -7.29 3.15 -26.58
C GLU A 318 -6.68 1.75 -26.37
N ASP A 319 -5.39 1.55 -26.64
CA ASP A 319 -4.68 0.28 -26.49
C ASP A 319 -4.37 -0.08 -25.01
N LEU A 320 -4.59 0.85 -24.08
CA LEU A 320 -4.46 0.63 -22.63
C LEU A 320 -5.73 0.08 -21.98
N LEU A 321 -6.85 0.05 -22.73
CA LEU A 321 -8.14 -0.42 -22.21
C LEU A 321 -8.15 -1.93 -22.14
N ALA A 322 -8.56 -2.45 -20.98
CA ALA A 322 -8.78 -3.87 -20.74
C ALA A 322 -10.21 -4.08 -20.23
N GLU A 323 -10.88 -5.10 -20.75
CA GLU A 323 -12.23 -5.50 -20.28
C GLU A 323 -12.16 -6.20 -18.92
N GLY A 324 -11.00 -6.72 -18.57
CA GLY A 324 -10.82 -7.43 -17.31
C GLY A 324 -9.37 -7.70 -16.95
N LEU A 325 -9.20 -8.58 -15.98
CA LEU A 325 -7.91 -9.08 -15.55
C LEU A 325 -8.03 -10.52 -15.05
N GLU A 326 -6.90 -11.20 -14.99
CA GLU A 326 -6.75 -12.44 -14.24
C GLU A 326 -5.80 -12.20 -13.07
N MET A 327 -6.13 -12.75 -11.91
CA MET A 327 -5.34 -12.63 -10.69
C MET A 327 -5.01 -13.99 -10.08
N ASP A 328 -3.81 -14.09 -9.52
CA ASP A 328 -3.29 -15.24 -8.78
C ASP A 328 -3.17 -14.93 -7.29
N GLY A 329 -3.05 -15.98 -6.48
CA GLY A 329 -2.86 -15.87 -5.04
C GLY A 329 -4.03 -15.17 -4.36
N VAL A 330 -5.26 -15.47 -4.80
CA VAL A 330 -6.49 -14.89 -4.27
C VAL A 330 -6.61 -15.24 -2.78
N ASN A 331 -6.58 -14.21 -1.94
CA ASN A 331 -6.90 -14.29 -0.53
C ASN A 331 -8.37 -13.93 -0.32
N TRP A 332 -9.11 -14.83 0.32
CA TRP A 332 -10.54 -14.70 0.61
C TRP A 332 -10.72 -14.16 2.03
N VAL A 333 -11.07 -12.88 2.15
CA VAL A 333 -11.07 -12.13 3.41
C VAL A 333 -12.43 -12.24 4.09
N ALA A 334 -13.40 -11.41 3.72
CA ALA A 334 -14.74 -11.41 4.32
C ALA A 334 -15.67 -12.48 3.71
N ARG A 335 -15.22 -13.22 2.70
CA ARG A 335 -15.98 -14.29 2.04
C ARG A 335 -15.29 -15.63 2.26
N GLU A 336 -16.07 -16.70 2.36
CA GLU A 336 -15.54 -18.05 2.16
C GLU A 336 -15.11 -18.24 0.69
N PRO A 337 -14.04 -19.01 0.42
CA PRO A 337 -13.73 -19.45 -0.92
C PRO A 337 -14.94 -20.14 -1.54
N SER A 338 -15.36 -19.68 -2.72
CA SER A 338 -16.49 -20.25 -3.45
C SER A 338 -16.24 -20.10 -4.94
N ARG A 339 -16.79 -21.03 -5.73
CA ARG A 339 -16.74 -21.04 -7.20
C ARG A 339 -17.76 -20.10 -7.83
N GLU A 340 -18.71 -19.61 -7.05
CA GLU A 340 -19.78 -18.77 -7.57
C GLU A 340 -19.26 -17.36 -7.89
N PRO A 341 -19.50 -16.87 -9.13
CA PRO A 341 -19.24 -15.49 -9.47
C PRO A 341 -19.96 -14.52 -8.55
N PHE A 342 -19.35 -13.37 -8.29
CA PHE A 342 -19.96 -12.35 -7.44
C PHE A 342 -19.64 -10.94 -7.92
N ARG A 343 -20.54 -10.02 -7.57
CA ARG A 343 -20.41 -8.59 -7.89
C ARG A 343 -19.58 -7.88 -6.84
N ALA A 344 -18.67 -7.02 -7.30
CA ALA A 344 -17.75 -6.29 -6.43
C ALA A 344 -17.35 -4.93 -7.04
N LEU A 345 -16.80 -4.06 -6.19
CA LEU A 345 -16.01 -2.91 -6.62
C LEU A 345 -14.52 -3.29 -6.55
N VAL A 346 -13.84 -3.36 -7.69
CA VAL A 346 -12.46 -3.85 -7.76
C VAL A 346 -11.48 -2.69 -7.95
N LYS A 347 -10.55 -2.53 -7.00
CA LYS A 347 -9.41 -1.60 -7.13
C LYS A 347 -8.23 -2.34 -7.76
N ILE A 348 -7.68 -1.80 -8.85
CA ILE A 348 -6.49 -2.34 -9.56
C ILE A 348 -5.18 -1.62 -9.22
N ARG A 349 -5.29 -0.56 -8.41
CA ARG A 349 -4.22 0.24 -7.82
C ARG A 349 -4.78 0.94 -6.59
N TYR A 350 -3.90 1.31 -5.67
CA TYR A 350 -4.28 1.91 -4.38
C TYR A 350 -5.30 3.05 -4.50
N ARG A 351 -5.02 4.02 -5.38
CA ARG A 351 -5.87 5.21 -5.59
C ARG A 351 -6.99 5.02 -6.64
N SER A 352 -7.30 3.79 -7.03
CA SER A 352 -8.46 3.55 -7.90
C SER A 352 -9.74 3.85 -7.14
N PRO A 353 -10.79 4.38 -7.80
CA PRO A 353 -12.11 4.54 -7.18
C PRO A 353 -12.78 3.20 -6.83
N GLY A 354 -12.32 2.09 -7.43
CA GLY A 354 -12.99 0.79 -7.37
C GLY A 354 -14.00 0.69 -8.50
N TYR A 355 -13.78 -0.23 -9.43
CA TYR A 355 -14.58 -0.37 -10.64
C TYR A 355 -15.61 -1.48 -10.46
N ALA A 356 -16.85 -1.24 -10.88
CA ALA A 356 -17.89 -2.26 -10.88
C ALA A 356 -17.47 -3.42 -11.79
N ALA A 357 -17.49 -4.63 -11.24
CA ALA A 357 -17.00 -5.82 -11.91
C ALA A 357 -17.69 -7.10 -11.39
N THR A 358 -17.65 -8.14 -12.21
CA THR A 358 -17.91 -9.52 -11.81
C THR A 358 -16.58 -10.19 -11.55
N VAL A 359 -16.41 -10.77 -10.36
CA VAL A 359 -15.28 -11.65 -10.04
C VAL A 359 -15.73 -13.09 -10.27
N GLU A 360 -15.03 -13.79 -11.15
CA GLU A 360 -15.26 -15.17 -11.55
C GLU A 360 -14.11 -16.04 -11.04
N PRO A 361 -14.30 -16.74 -9.91
CA PRO A 361 -13.29 -17.63 -9.35
C PRO A 361 -13.00 -18.78 -10.32
N ASP A 362 -11.75 -19.21 -10.41
CA ASP A 362 -11.39 -20.35 -11.24
C ASP A 362 -12.02 -21.64 -10.64
N PRO A 363 -12.75 -22.44 -11.44
CA PRO A 363 -13.47 -23.61 -10.94
C PRO A 363 -12.53 -24.73 -10.47
N GLU A 364 -11.29 -24.77 -10.97
CA GLU A 364 -10.28 -25.79 -10.64
C GLU A 364 -9.32 -25.32 -9.54
N ASP A 365 -9.03 -24.01 -9.47
CA ASP A 365 -8.09 -23.43 -8.51
C ASP A 365 -8.61 -22.13 -7.88
N LEU A 366 -9.21 -22.21 -6.69
CA LEU A 366 -9.73 -21.02 -5.97
C LEU A 366 -8.66 -20.01 -5.52
N SER A 367 -7.37 -20.29 -5.75
CA SER A 367 -6.31 -19.28 -5.63
C SER A 367 -6.20 -18.38 -6.87
N ARG A 368 -7.02 -18.62 -7.90
CA ARG A 368 -7.10 -17.83 -9.13
C ARG A 368 -8.51 -17.31 -9.35
N ALA A 369 -8.60 -16.17 -10.02
CA ALA A 369 -9.86 -15.62 -10.46
C ALA A 369 -9.69 -14.73 -11.69
N ARG A 370 -10.73 -14.67 -12.50
CA ARG A 370 -10.92 -13.65 -13.53
C ARG A 370 -11.80 -12.54 -12.97
N VAL A 371 -11.55 -11.31 -13.40
CA VAL A 371 -12.37 -10.14 -13.10
C VAL A 371 -12.77 -9.51 -14.41
N LEU A 372 -14.07 -9.31 -14.62
CA LEU A 372 -14.63 -8.65 -15.80
C LEU A 372 -15.27 -7.34 -15.36
N PHE A 373 -14.77 -6.22 -15.88
CA PHE A 373 -15.29 -4.89 -15.58
C PHE A 373 -16.55 -4.60 -16.40
N ASP A 374 -17.47 -3.84 -15.83
CA ASP A 374 -18.67 -3.39 -16.56
C ASP A 374 -18.34 -2.43 -17.70
N ALA A 375 -17.23 -1.69 -17.55
CA ALA A 375 -16.67 -0.82 -18.57
C ALA A 375 -15.16 -1.03 -18.65
N PRO A 376 -14.54 -0.96 -19.84
CA PRO A 376 -13.09 -1.16 -19.99
C PRO A 376 -12.28 -0.19 -19.11
N GLN A 377 -11.25 -0.72 -18.45
CA GLN A 377 -10.41 0.03 -17.52
C GLN A 377 -9.01 0.22 -18.08
N ARG A 378 -8.47 1.42 -17.87
CA ARG A 378 -7.12 1.78 -18.32
C ARG A 378 -6.04 1.23 -17.40
N ALA A 379 -4.96 0.75 -18.03
CA ALA A 379 -3.70 0.41 -17.37
C ALA A 379 -3.88 -0.61 -16.25
N VAL A 380 -4.51 -1.74 -16.59
CA VAL A 380 -4.41 -2.98 -15.80
C VAL A 380 -2.96 -3.48 -15.89
N THR A 381 -2.25 -3.49 -14.76
CA THR A 381 -0.80 -3.72 -14.75
C THR A 381 -0.45 -5.00 -13.99
N PRO A 382 0.15 -6.02 -14.65
CA PRO A 382 0.67 -7.20 -13.97
C PRO A 382 1.65 -6.84 -12.85
N GLY A 383 1.58 -7.58 -11.74
CA GLY A 383 2.36 -7.33 -10.51
C GLY A 383 1.70 -6.37 -9.52
N GLN A 384 0.75 -5.54 -9.95
CA GLN A 384 -0.11 -4.81 -9.02
C GLN A 384 -1.14 -5.74 -8.37
N ALA A 385 -1.76 -5.27 -7.29
CA ALA A 385 -2.84 -6.01 -6.64
C ALA A 385 -4.20 -5.62 -7.22
N ALA A 386 -5.10 -6.59 -7.31
CA ALA A 386 -6.52 -6.40 -7.53
C ALA A 386 -7.26 -6.73 -6.24
N VAL A 387 -8.01 -5.78 -5.68
CA VAL A 387 -8.73 -5.96 -4.40
C VAL A 387 -10.21 -5.71 -4.63
N ALA A 388 -11.03 -6.72 -4.35
CA ALA A 388 -12.47 -6.71 -4.48
C ALA A 388 -13.12 -6.30 -3.16
N TYR A 389 -13.92 -5.23 -3.23
CA TYR A 389 -14.74 -4.73 -2.14
C TYR A 389 -16.22 -5.05 -2.38
N ASP A 390 -17.01 -5.11 -1.32
CA ASP A 390 -18.46 -5.29 -1.42
C ASP A 390 -19.11 -4.20 -2.27
N ALA A 391 -20.06 -4.60 -3.13
CA ALA A 391 -20.86 -3.68 -3.91
C ALA A 391 -22.27 -3.56 -3.31
N PRO A 392 -22.91 -2.38 -3.36
CA PRO A 392 -22.40 -1.11 -3.91
C PRO A 392 -21.61 -0.27 -2.90
N ALA A 393 -21.48 -0.70 -1.64
CA ALA A 393 -21.01 0.16 -0.55
C ALA A 393 -19.50 0.43 -0.56
N GLY A 394 -18.67 -0.51 -1.02
CA GLY A 394 -17.22 -0.38 -1.08
C GLY A 394 -16.55 -0.25 0.30
N ARG A 395 -17.10 -0.92 1.32
CA ARG A 395 -16.71 -0.77 2.72
C ARG A 395 -15.91 -1.94 3.29
N THR A 396 -16.02 -3.12 2.70
CA THR A 396 -15.46 -4.37 3.22
C THR A 396 -14.67 -5.07 2.12
N VAL A 397 -13.44 -5.49 2.42
CA VAL A 397 -12.62 -6.29 1.52
C VAL A 397 -13.17 -7.71 1.48
N LEU A 398 -13.65 -8.14 0.32
CA LEU A 398 -14.15 -9.49 0.07
C LEU A 398 -13.01 -10.44 -0.25
N ALA A 399 -12.16 -10.04 -1.19
CA ALA A 399 -11.01 -10.82 -1.65
C ALA A 399 -9.95 -9.92 -2.29
N GLY A 400 -8.76 -10.44 -2.51
CA GLY A 400 -7.77 -9.77 -3.36
C GLY A 400 -6.66 -10.71 -3.81
N GLY A 401 -6.00 -10.36 -4.91
CA GLY A 401 -4.93 -11.14 -5.51
C GLY A 401 -3.95 -10.28 -6.30
N TRP A 402 -3.02 -10.92 -6.97
CA TRP A 402 -1.99 -10.28 -7.79
C TRP A 402 -2.35 -10.36 -9.25
N ILE A 403 -2.39 -9.22 -9.94
CA ILE A 403 -2.69 -9.16 -11.36
C ILE A 403 -1.62 -9.95 -12.12
N ARG A 404 -2.06 -10.98 -12.83
CA ARG A 404 -1.23 -11.84 -13.67
C ARG A 404 -1.19 -11.32 -15.10
N ARG A 405 -2.37 -11.07 -15.68
CA ARG A 405 -2.52 -10.53 -17.03
C ARG A 405 -3.81 -9.73 -17.17
N ARG A 406 -3.84 -8.85 -18.17
CA ARG A 406 -5.06 -8.16 -18.61
C ARG A 406 -5.91 -9.08 -19.50
N VAL A 407 -7.22 -8.91 -19.45
CA VAL A 407 -8.17 -9.52 -20.39
C VAL A 407 -8.54 -8.45 -21.40
N MET A 408 -8.16 -8.68 -22.66
CA MET A 408 -8.48 -7.80 -23.78
C MET A 408 -9.82 -8.19 -24.38
N LYS A 409 -10.47 -7.23 -25.03
CA LYS A 409 -11.63 -7.49 -25.88
C LYS A 409 -11.23 -8.49 -26.96
N GLU A 410 -11.99 -9.58 -27.12
CA GLU A 410 -11.84 -10.42 -28.30
C GLU A 410 -12.09 -9.54 -29.55
N PRO A 411 -11.19 -9.55 -30.55
CA PRO A 411 -11.48 -8.85 -31.79
C PRO A 411 -12.79 -9.39 -32.33
N ALA A 412 -13.70 -8.50 -32.73
CA ALA A 412 -14.95 -8.91 -33.35
C ALA A 412 -14.62 -9.85 -34.52
N PRO A 413 -15.32 -10.99 -34.68
CA PRO A 413 -15.06 -11.90 -35.79
C PRO A 413 -15.31 -11.13 -37.11
N GLY A 414 -14.23 -10.73 -37.79
CA GLY A 414 -14.30 -9.93 -39.01
C GLY A 414 -13.11 -8.98 -39.30
N GLU A 415 -12.25 -8.67 -38.32
CA GLU A 415 -11.10 -7.75 -38.53
C GLU A 415 -9.74 -8.44 -38.72
N SER A 416 -9.70 -9.75 -38.98
CA SER A 416 -8.52 -10.37 -39.60
C SER A 416 -8.56 -10.09 -41.10
N GLY A 417 -7.99 -8.95 -41.50
CA GLY A 417 -7.87 -8.57 -42.90
C GLY A 417 -7.26 -9.70 -43.72
N GLU A 418 -8.00 -10.13 -44.75
CA GLU A 418 -7.47 -10.91 -45.85
C GLU A 418 -6.25 -10.19 -46.42
N SER A 419 -5.05 -10.71 -46.18
CA SER A 419 -3.88 -10.38 -46.99
C SER A 419 -4.02 -11.08 -48.34
N GLY A 420 -4.89 -10.55 -49.19
CA GLY A 420 -5.00 -10.91 -50.59
C GLY A 420 -4.15 -10.00 -51.48
N ALA A 421 -3.07 -10.55 -52.03
CA ALA A 421 -2.36 -10.12 -53.24
C ALA A 421 -1.29 -11.21 -53.50
N ARG A 422 -1.29 -12.09 -54.51
CA ARG A 422 -1.41 -11.89 -55.97
C ARG A 422 -0.57 -10.74 -56.52
#